data_AF-B1X2T0-F1
#
_entry.id   AF-B1X2T0-F1
#
_cell.length_a   1.000
_cell.length_b   1.000
_cell.length_c   1.000
_cell.angle_alpha   90.00
_cell.angle_beta   90.00
_cell.angle_gamma   90.00
#
_symmetry.space_group_name_H-M   'P 1'
#
loop_
_entity.id
_entity.type
_entity.pdbx_description
1 polymer ?
#
loop_
_entity_poly.entity_id
_entity_poly.type
_entity_poly.pdbx_seq_one_letter_code
_entity_poly.pdbx_strand_id
1 'polypeptide(L)'
;MLVDQLVFAWFSRHPDEKFSLLNRCQLEKPKTQAAAPDLMLYLRDDYPTCEAGQRRYINLAEVRVPDLVGEVGDTILATDLDEKKHFYAKLGIQEYWVIDVRGKRVIAFILGENGVYQEIEISQALKGLKLSLINQALERLETETNGMATIWFSQQVVNLLKDDSV
;
A
#
# COMPACT_ATOMS: atom_id res chain seq x y z
N MET A 1 1.48 5.81 9.64
CA MET A 1 0.04 5.57 9.93
C MET A 1 -0.13 4.12 10.40
N LEU A 2 -1.30 3.67 10.89
CA LEU A 2 -1.48 2.26 11.31
C LEU A 2 -1.17 1.29 10.17
N VAL A 3 -1.66 1.54 8.96
CA VAL A 3 -1.43 0.65 7.79
C VAL A 3 0.06 0.39 7.56
N ASP A 4 0.94 1.38 7.71
CA ASP A 4 2.39 1.19 7.63
C ASP A 4 2.92 0.17 8.66
N GLN A 5 2.37 0.21 9.88
CA GLN A 5 2.73 -0.74 10.95
C GLN A 5 2.24 -2.15 10.63
N LEU A 6 1.07 -2.28 9.98
CA LEU A 6 0.54 -3.56 9.53
C LEU A 6 1.37 -4.14 8.38
N VAL A 7 1.76 -3.32 7.40
CA VAL A 7 2.65 -3.74 6.32
C VAL A 7 4.00 -4.18 6.89
N PHE A 8 4.60 -3.39 7.78
CA PHE A 8 5.83 -3.78 8.48
C PHE A 8 5.65 -5.09 9.27
N ALA A 9 4.55 -5.25 10.00
CA ALA A 9 4.27 -6.46 10.76
C ALA A 9 4.17 -7.70 9.84
N TRP A 10 3.58 -7.56 8.66
CA TRP A 10 3.55 -8.63 7.66
C TRP A 10 4.95 -9.02 7.17
N PHE A 11 5.77 -8.05 6.74
CA PHE A 11 7.15 -8.32 6.30
C PHE A 11 8.05 -8.86 7.42
N SER A 12 7.79 -8.50 8.67
CA SER A 12 8.53 -9.06 9.80
C SER A 12 8.33 -10.57 9.98
N ARG A 13 7.34 -11.16 9.30
CA ARG A 13 7.09 -12.62 9.20
C ARG A 13 7.56 -13.22 7.86
N HIS A 14 8.07 -12.40 6.94
CA HIS A 14 8.60 -12.80 5.63
C HIS A 14 10.04 -12.26 5.46
N PRO A 15 11.01 -12.72 6.26
CA PRO A 15 12.34 -12.11 6.35
C PRO A 15 13.17 -12.20 5.06
N ASP A 16 12.82 -13.13 4.16
CA ASP A 16 13.48 -13.28 2.86
C ASP A 16 12.96 -12.26 1.82
N GLU A 17 11.81 -11.64 2.08
CA GLU A 17 11.27 -10.59 1.22
C GLU A 17 11.85 -9.23 1.59
N LYS A 18 12.56 -8.63 0.63
CA LYS A 18 13.12 -7.30 0.78
C LYS A 18 12.10 -6.26 0.35
N PHE A 19 12.01 -5.18 1.11
CA PHE A 19 11.06 -4.11 0.85
C PHE A 19 11.57 -2.75 1.33
N SER A 20 10.99 -1.70 0.76
CA SER A 20 11.14 -0.33 1.23
C SER A 20 9.76 0.33 1.29
N LEU A 21 9.48 0.96 2.43
CA LEU A 21 8.29 1.78 2.64
C LEU A 21 8.70 3.24 2.56
N LEU A 22 8.11 3.94 1.57
CA LEU A 22 8.34 5.36 1.36
C LEU A 22 7.04 6.12 1.54
N ASN A 23 7.13 7.25 2.25
CA ASN A 23 6.00 8.13 2.51
C ASN A 23 6.44 9.56 2.26
N ARG A 24 5.49 10.43 1.94
CA ARG A 24 5.75 11.87 1.74
C ARG A 24 6.82 12.11 0.66
N CYS A 25 6.81 11.28 -0.38
CA CYS A 25 7.56 11.52 -1.61
C CYS A 25 6.60 11.76 -2.76
N GLN A 26 7.04 12.56 -3.71
CA GLN A 26 6.29 12.88 -4.92
C GLN A 26 6.82 12.00 -6.06
N LEU A 27 5.96 11.16 -6.65
CA LEU A 27 6.23 10.53 -7.93
C LEU A 27 6.09 11.60 -9.02
N GLU A 28 7.10 11.76 -9.86
CA GLU A 28 7.06 12.67 -11.00
C GLU A 28 7.47 11.94 -12.27
N LYS A 29 6.62 12.04 -13.29
CA LYS A 29 6.99 11.80 -14.68
C LYS A 29 7.26 13.15 -15.32
N PRO A 30 8.53 13.47 -15.66
CA PRO A 30 8.93 14.83 -16.02
C PRO A 30 7.99 15.48 -17.04
N LYS A 31 7.59 16.73 -16.75
CA LYS A 31 6.78 17.60 -17.63
C LYS A 31 5.38 17.07 -17.97
N THR A 32 4.93 15.98 -17.33
CA THR A 32 3.63 15.37 -17.68
C THR A 32 2.74 15.20 -16.46
N GLN A 33 3.23 14.55 -15.40
CA GLN A 33 2.37 13.99 -14.35
C GLN A 33 3.11 13.93 -13.02
N ALA A 34 2.45 14.26 -11.92
CA ALA A 34 2.99 14.07 -10.58
C ALA A 34 1.89 13.71 -9.58
N ALA A 35 2.22 12.85 -8.61
CA ALA A 35 1.36 12.49 -7.49
C ALA A 35 2.20 12.26 -6.24
N ALA A 36 1.61 12.38 -5.05
CA ALA A 36 2.30 12.13 -3.78
C ALA A 36 1.49 11.14 -2.95
N PRO A 37 1.63 9.82 -3.21
CA PRO A 37 0.90 8.81 -2.46
C PRO A 37 1.27 8.85 -0.97
N ASP A 38 0.30 8.52 -0.11
CA ASP A 38 0.50 8.45 1.35
C ASP A 38 1.35 7.24 1.76
N LEU A 39 1.26 6.16 0.98
CA LEU A 39 2.00 4.92 1.13
C LEU A 39 2.59 4.52 -0.23
N MET A 40 3.89 4.21 -0.26
CA MET A 40 4.54 3.55 -1.40
C MET A 40 5.33 2.36 -0.88
N LEU A 41 5.12 1.21 -1.51
CA LEU A 41 5.85 -0.01 -1.25
C LEU A 41 6.64 -0.41 -2.49
N TYR A 42 7.94 -0.51 -2.33
CA TYR A 42 8.85 -1.12 -3.29
C TYR A 42 9.27 -2.47 -2.75
N LEU A 43 9.10 -3.52 -3.54
CA LEU A 43 9.65 -4.85 -3.29
C LEU A 43 11.06 -4.94 -3.91
N ARG A 44 11.89 -5.88 -3.43
CA ARG A 44 13.27 -6.10 -3.90
C ARG A 44 14.24 -4.97 -3.48
N ASP A 45 15.48 -5.07 -3.94
CA ASP A 45 16.60 -4.17 -3.57
C ASP A 45 16.67 -2.88 -4.40
N ASP A 46 15.91 -2.77 -5.49
CA ASP A 46 16.04 -1.71 -6.49
C ASP A 46 15.11 -0.50 -6.22
N TYR A 47 14.96 -0.13 -4.96
CA TYR A 47 14.08 0.96 -4.55
C TYR A 47 14.81 2.33 -4.61
N PRO A 48 14.10 3.40 -5.00
CA PRO A 48 14.67 4.75 -4.99
C PRO A 48 14.79 5.29 -3.56
N THR A 49 15.68 6.25 -3.35
CA THR A 49 15.76 7.03 -2.11
C THR A 49 15.00 8.35 -2.27
N CYS A 50 14.23 8.72 -1.25
CA CYS A 50 13.72 10.09 -1.13
C CYS A 50 14.69 10.89 -0.27
N GLU A 51 15.70 11.49 -0.88
CA GLU A 51 16.73 12.22 -0.15
C GLU A 51 16.13 13.44 0.59
N ALA A 52 16.51 13.60 1.86
CA ALA A 52 16.09 14.73 2.66
C ALA A 52 16.90 15.98 2.28
N GLY A 53 16.24 16.99 1.70
CA GLY A 53 16.82 18.32 1.48
C GLY A 53 16.55 18.90 0.09
N GLN A 54 16.51 18.06 -0.94
CA GLN A 54 15.94 18.42 -2.24
C GLN A 54 14.46 18.01 -2.25
N ARG A 55 13.63 18.72 -3.01
CA ARG A 55 12.19 18.42 -3.21
C ARG A 55 12.05 16.90 -3.24
N ARG A 56 11.34 16.29 -2.30
CA ARG A 56 11.33 14.83 -2.09
C ARG A 56 10.62 14.12 -3.26
N TYR A 57 11.17 14.19 -4.47
CA TYR A 57 10.57 13.65 -5.68
C TYR A 57 11.36 12.42 -6.16
N ILE A 58 10.64 11.51 -6.78
CA ILE A 58 11.11 10.30 -7.42
C ILE A 58 10.88 10.49 -8.92
N ASN A 59 11.96 10.56 -9.70
CA ASN A 59 11.88 10.72 -11.15
C ASN A 59 11.57 9.37 -11.83
N LEU A 60 10.31 9.18 -12.23
CA LEU A 60 9.83 7.97 -12.91
C LEU A 60 10.35 7.80 -14.34
N ALA A 61 11.15 8.75 -14.87
CA ALA A 61 11.92 8.53 -16.10
C ALA A 61 13.25 7.81 -15.84
N GLU A 62 13.74 7.80 -14.59
CA GLU A 62 15.03 7.23 -14.21
C GLU A 62 14.88 5.97 -13.37
N VAL A 63 13.80 5.87 -12.59
CA VAL A 63 13.53 4.73 -11.73
C VAL A 63 12.17 4.12 -12.05
N ARG A 64 12.00 2.85 -11.65
CA ARG A 64 10.72 2.15 -11.78
C ARG A 64 9.66 2.74 -10.85
N VAL A 65 8.40 2.43 -11.16
CA VAL A 65 7.26 2.74 -10.29
C VAL A 65 7.24 1.83 -9.04
N PRO A 66 6.55 2.24 -7.95
CA PRO A 66 6.28 1.36 -6.81
C PRO A 66 5.50 0.11 -7.22
N ASP A 67 5.66 -0.98 -6.46
CA ASP A 67 4.84 -2.19 -6.63
C ASP A 67 3.43 -1.98 -6.08
N LEU A 68 3.31 -1.19 -5.01
CA LEU A 68 2.03 -0.79 -4.43
C LEU A 68 2.04 0.70 -4.04
N VAL A 69 0.93 1.40 -4.29
CA VAL A 69 0.67 2.73 -3.73
C VAL A 69 -0.63 2.75 -2.94
N GLY A 70 -0.69 3.56 -1.89
CA GLY A 70 -1.87 3.74 -1.06
C GLY A 70 -2.22 5.21 -0.84
N GLU A 71 -3.51 5.51 -0.83
CA GLU A 71 -4.09 6.83 -0.58
C GLU A 71 -4.99 6.77 0.64
N VAL A 72 -4.81 7.71 1.56
CA VAL A 72 -5.71 7.90 2.70
C VAL A 72 -6.84 8.80 2.26
N GLY A 73 -8.05 8.25 2.25
CA GLY A 73 -9.24 8.96 1.78
C GLY A 73 -10.41 8.82 2.73
N ASP A 74 -11.26 9.84 2.74
CA ASP A 74 -12.64 9.71 3.16
C ASP A 74 -13.44 9.32 1.91
N THR A 75 -14.12 8.17 1.94
CA THR A 75 -14.80 7.57 0.77
C THR A 75 -15.91 8.44 0.16
N ILE A 76 -16.18 9.60 0.74
CA ILE A 76 -17.12 10.62 0.22
C ILE A 76 -16.60 11.29 -1.07
N LEU A 77 -15.30 11.29 -1.34
CA LEU A 77 -14.70 11.92 -2.53
C LEU A 77 -14.40 10.91 -3.65
N ALA A 78 -15.43 10.22 -4.14
CA ALA A 78 -15.33 9.25 -5.23
C ALA A 78 -14.58 9.81 -6.47
N THR A 79 -14.75 11.10 -6.78
CA THR A 79 -14.10 11.75 -7.93
C THR A 79 -12.57 11.85 -7.79
N ASP A 80 -12.02 12.22 -6.61
CA ASP A 80 -10.56 12.31 -6.40
C ASP A 80 -9.93 10.91 -6.46
N LEU A 81 -10.63 9.90 -5.95
CA LEU A 81 -10.19 8.51 -6.01
C LEU A 81 -10.20 7.97 -7.44
N ASP A 82 -11.22 8.29 -8.25
CA ASP A 82 -11.28 7.89 -9.66
C ASP A 82 -10.18 8.56 -10.50
N GLU A 83 -9.91 9.84 -10.26
CA GLU A 83 -8.81 10.56 -10.93
C GLU A 83 -7.44 9.95 -10.58
N LYS A 84 -7.17 9.70 -9.29
CA LYS A 84 -5.94 9.04 -8.83
C LYS A 84 -5.82 7.61 -9.33
N LYS A 85 -6.91 6.85 -9.33
CA LYS A 85 -6.97 5.49 -9.88
C LYS A 85 -6.60 5.47 -11.36
N HIS A 86 -7.15 6.38 -12.15
CA HIS A 86 -6.80 6.49 -13.56
C HIS A 86 -5.35 6.96 -13.78
N PHE A 87 -4.87 7.86 -12.91
CA PHE A 87 -3.48 8.31 -12.90
C PHE A 87 -2.50 7.16 -12.64
N TYR A 88 -2.71 6.37 -11.58
CA TYR A 88 -1.84 5.25 -11.22
C TYR A 88 -1.87 4.12 -12.27
N ALA A 89 -3.03 3.91 -12.91
CA ALA A 89 -3.14 2.96 -14.02
C ALA A 89 -2.27 3.38 -15.21
N LYS A 90 -2.26 4.69 -15.56
CA LYS A 90 -1.39 5.24 -16.61
C LYS A 90 0.10 5.14 -16.30
N LEU A 91 0.46 5.18 -15.02
CA LEU A 91 1.84 4.95 -14.58
C LEU A 91 2.23 3.47 -14.59
N GLY A 92 1.27 2.55 -14.69
CA GLY A 92 1.54 1.11 -14.66
C GLY A 92 1.83 0.58 -13.25
N ILE A 93 1.33 1.25 -12.21
CA ILE A 93 1.49 0.77 -10.83
C ILE A 93 0.65 -0.48 -10.64
N GLN A 94 1.27 -1.55 -10.16
CA GLN A 94 0.64 -2.87 -10.17
C GLN A 94 -0.53 -2.96 -9.18
N GLU A 95 -0.36 -2.48 -7.95
CA GLU A 95 -1.39 -2.54 -6.92
C GLU A 95 -1.69 -1.15 -6.33
N TYR A 96 -2.98 -0.84 -6.15
CA TYR A 96 -3.44 0.46 -5.64
C TYR A 96 -4.43 0.26 -4.49
N TRP A 97 -4.16 0.90 -3.34
CA TRP A 97 -5.00 0.84 -2.14
C TRP A 97 -5.69 2.18 -1.86
N VAL A 98 -6.98 2.12 -1.58
CA VAL A 98 -7.74 3.19 -0.93
C VAL A 98 -7.92 2.81 0.53
N ILE A 99 -7.35 3.63 1.43
CA ILE A 99 -7.40 3.45 2.88
C ILE A 99 -8.52 4.34 3.42
N ASP A 100 -9.69 3.74 3.58
CA ASP A 100 -10.87 4.39 4.16
C ASP A 100 -10.78 4.36 5.68
N VAL A 101 -10.22 5.42 6.25
CA VAL A 101 -10.03 5.53 7.70
C VAL A 101 -11.36 5.67 8.46
N ARG A 102 -12.40 6.21 7.82
CA ARG A 102 -13.73 6.34 8.43
C ARG A 102 -14.52 5.05 8.38
N GLY A 103 -14.50 4.40 7.21
CA GLY A 103 -15.10 3.08 6.98
C GLY A 103 -14.28 1.92 7.53
N LYS A 104 -13.09 2.18 8.09
CA LYS A 104 -12.19 1.20 8.72
C LYS A 104 -11.87 0.03 7.80
N ARG A 105 -11.61 0.35 6.53
CA ARG A 105 -11.35 -0.67 5.51
C ARG A 105 -10.31 -0.21 4.51
N VAL A 106 -9.66 -1.18 3.89
CA VAL A 106 -8.85 -1.00 2.69
C VAL A 106 -9.59 -1.62 1.51
N ILE A 107 -9.69 -0.86 0.42
CA ILE A 107 -10.14 -1.34 -0.87
C ILE A 107 -8.91 -1.40 -1.77
N ALA A 108 -8.52 -2.59 -2.24
CA ALA A 108 -7.36 -2.74 -3.10
C ALA A 108 -7.77 -3.07 -4.53
N PHE A 109 -6.93 -2.65 -5.46
CA PHE A 109 -7.08 -2.92 -6.88
C PHE A 109 -5.77 -3.44 -7.47
N ILE A 110 -5.88 -4.38 -8.42
CA ILE A 110 -4.78 -4.85 -9.27
C ILE A 110 -4.94 -4.32 -10.68
N LEU A 111 -3.85 -3.84 -11.28
CA LEU A 111 -3.86 -3.39 -12.67
C LEU A 111 -3.90 -4.61 -13.60
N GLY A 112 -4.97 -4.75 -14.37
CA GLY A 112 -5.09 -5.79 -15.40
C GLY A 112 -4.31 -5.44 -16.67
N GLU A 113 -4.09 -6.44 -17.53
CA GLU A 113 -3.38 -6.27 -18.81
C GLU A 113 -4.04 -5.28 -19.76
N ASN A 114 -5.34 -5.04 -19.60
CA ASN A 114 -6.11 -4.04 -20.34
C ASN A 114 -5.90 -2.60 -19.83
N GLY A 115 -5.04 -2.39 -18.83
CA GLY A 115 -4.79 -1.10 -18.21
C GLY A 115 -5.91 -0.64 -17.28
N VAL A 116 -6.81 -1.54 -16.86
CA VAL A 116 -7.93 -1.24 -15.97
C VAL A 116 -7.72 -1.92 -14.63
N TYR A 117 -7.92 -1.15 -13.55
CA TYR A 117 -7.87 -1.66 -12.19
C TYR A 117 -9.12 -2.50 -11.85
N GLN A 118 -8.89 -3.69 -11.32
CA GLN A 118 -9.91 -4.60 -10.80
C GLN A 118 -9.76 -4.77 -9.30
N GLU A 119 -10.86 -4.80 -8.56
CA GLU A 119 -10.83 -4.95 -7.10
C GLU A 119 -10.34 -6.36 -6.71
N ILE A 120 -9.55 -6.43 -5.64
CA ILE A 120 -9.00 -7.69 -5.11
C ILE A 120 -9.25 -7.79 -3.61
N GLU A 121 -9.42 -9.02 -3.13
CA GLU A 121 -9.56 -9.31 -1.69
C GLU A 121 -8.24 -9.76 -1.05
N ILE A 122 -7.26 -10.17 -1.85
CA ILE A 122 -5.96 -10.68 -1.42
C ILE A 122 -4.87 -9.85 -2.10
N SER A 123 -3.98 -9.25 -1.31
CA SER A 123 -2.87 -8.46 -1.84
C SER A 123 -1.90 -9.33 -2.64
N GLN A 124 -1.39 -8.79 -3.74
CA GLN A 124 -0.33 -9.39 -4.54
C GLN A 124 1.05 -8.90 -4.07
N ALA A 125 1.13 -7.65 -3.62
CA ALA A 125 2.33 -7.06 -3.05
C ALA A 125 2.67 -7.64 -1.66
N LEU A 126 1.66 -7.94 -0.84
CA LEU A 126 1.79 -8.68 0.42
C LEU A 126 1.14 -10.06 0.21
N LYS A 127 1.90 -10.99 -0.39
CA LYS A 127 1.37 -12.25 -0.92
C LYS A 127 0.53 -13.03 0.11
N GLY A 128 -0.71 -13.36 -0.26
CA GLY A 128 -1.61 -14.14 0.59
C GLY A 128 -2.29 -13.34 1.71
N LEU A 129 -1.95 -12.05 1.89
CA LEU A 129 -2.63 -11.21 2.88
C LEU A 129 -4.04 -10.84 2.40
N LYS A 130 -5.05 -11.39 3.08
CA LYS A 130 -6.44 -10.98 2.92
C LYS A 130 -6.66 -9.57 3.47
N LEU A 131 -7.29 -8.69 2.68
CA LEU A 131 -7.63 -7.33 3.14
C LEU A 131 -8.61 -7.34 4.32
N SER A 132 -9.44 -8.37 4.43
CA SER A 132 -10.34 -8.53 5.59
C SER A 132 -9.59 -8.59 6.92
N LEU A 133 -8.33 -9.06 6.93
CA LEU A 133 -7.50 -9.03 8.14
C LEU A 133 -6.99 -7.61 8.45
N ILE A 134 -6.68 -6.81 7.43
CA ILE A 134 -6.34 -5.40 7.59
C ILE A 134 -7.55 -4.63 8.13
N ASN A 135 -8.75 -4.87 7.58
CA ASN A 135 -9.98 -4.23 8.01
C ASN A 135 -10.28 -4.53 9.49
N GLN A 136 -10.12 -5.79 9.92
CA GLN A 136 -10.25 -6.16 11.33
C GLN A 136 -9.24 -5.38 12.21
N ALA A 137 -7.99 -5.19 11.77
CA ALA A 137 -7.03 -4.39 12.53
C ALA A 137 -7.42 -2.90 12.61
N LEU A 138 -8.02 -2.34 11.56
CA LEU A 138 -8.56 -0.98 11.56
C LEU A 138 -9.77 -0.85 12.51
N GLU A 139 -10.65 -1.84 12.55
CA GLU A 139 -11.81 -1.88 13.45
C GLU A 139 -11.41 -1.81 14.93
N ARG A 140 -10.29 -2.44 15.30
CA ARG A 140 -9.79 -2.43 16.68
C ARG A 140 -9.43 -1.03 17.19
N LEU A 141 -9.18 -0.07 16.31
CA LEU A 141 -8.92 1.32 16.71
C LEU A 141 -10.09 2.00 17.42
N GLU A 142 -11.28 1.41 17.40
CA GLU A 142 -12.39 1.88 18.24
C GLU A 142 -12.11 1.77 19.74
N THR A 143 -11.33 0.77 20.14
CA THR A 143 -11.14 0.41 21.56
C THR A 143 -9.68 0.23 21.95
N GLU A 144 -8.76 0.16 20.98
CA GLU A 144 -7.35 -0.14 21.19
C GLU A 144 -6.43 0.90 20.55
N THR A 145 -5.18 0.93 21.01
CA THR A 145 -4.15 1.75 20.38
C THR A 145 -3.63 1.11 19.10
N ASN A 146 -3.06 1.92 18.20
CA ASN A 146 -2.39 1.43 16.98
C ASN A 146 -1.38 0.29 17.27
N GLY A 147 -0.64 0.39 18.38
CA GLY A 147 0.33 -0.62 18.78
C GLY A 147 -0.32 -1.96 19.13
N MET A 148 -1.41 -1.93 19.90
CA MET A 148 -2.14 -3.15 20.27
C MET A 148 -2.81 -3.81 19.06
N ALA A 149 -3.42 -3.01 18.17
CA ALA A 149 -3.97 -3.50 16.91
C ALA A 149 -2.88 -4.15 16.03
N THR A 150 -1.69 -3.54 15.96
CA THR A 150 -0.54 -4.09 15.21
C THR A 150 -0.04 -5.41 15.81
N ILE A 151 0.07 -5.50 17.14
CA ILE A 151 0.48 -6.73 17.84
C ILE A 151 -0.53 -7.85 17.54
N TRP A 152 -1.83 -7.56 17.65
CA TRP A 152 -2.88 -8.51 17.32
C TRP A 152 -2.80 -8.97 15.85
N PHE A 153 -2.66 -8.03 14.92
CA PHE A 153 -2.53 -8.33 13.49
C PHE A 153 -1.33 -9.23 13.22
N SER A 154 -0.18 -8.93 13.83
CA SER A 154 1.02 -9.74 13.69
C SER A 154 0.81 -11.18 14.18
N GLN A 155 -0.01 -11.42 15.18
CA GLN A 155 -0.35 -12.77 15.64
C GLN A 155 -1.23 -13.50 14.61
N GLN A 156 -2.18 -12.80 13.99
CA GLN A 156 -3.01 -13.38 12.94
C GLN A 156 -2.20 -13.77 11.70
N VAL A 157 -1.23 -12.95 11.29
CA VAL A 157 -0.32 -13.28 10.18
C VAL A 157 0.44 -14.59 10.45
N VAL A 158 0.90 -14.82 11.69
CA VAL A 158 1.57 -16.09 12.06
C VAL A 158 0.63 -17.29 11.90
N ASN A 159 -0.65 -17.14 12.21
CA ASN A 159 -1.62 -18.22 12.06
C ASN A 159 -1.89 -18.54 10.58
N LEU A 160 -2.01 -17.50 9.73
CA LEU A 160 -2.16 -17.68 8.28
C LEU A 160 -1.01 -18.52 7.68
N LEU A 161 0.23 -18.21 8.05
CA LEU A 161 1.40 -18.95 7.55
C LEU A 161 1.44 -20.41 7.98
N LYS A 162 0.83 -20.75 9.12
CA LYS A 162 0.74 -22.15 9.58
C LYS A 162 -0.29 -22.94 8.78
N ASP A 163 -1.41 -22.32 8.43
CA ASP A 163 -2.50 -22.98 7.69
C ASP A 163 -2.09 -23.25 6.23
N ASP A 164 -1.26 -22.39 5.62
CA ASP A 164 -0.72 -22.60 4.26
C ASP A 164 0.40 -23.67 4.20
N SER A 165 0.89 -24.13 5.36
CA SER A 165 1.97 -25.14 5.48
C SER A 165 1.46 -26.58 5.66
N VAL A 166 0.14 -26.80 5.58
CA VAL A 166 -0.54 -28.09 5.79
C VAL A 166 -1.05 -28.68 4.48
#